data_AF-X1V8H6-F1
#
_entry.id   AF-X1V8H6-F1
#
_cell.length_a   1.000
_cell.length_b   1.000
_cell.length_c   1.000
_cell.angle_alpha   90.00
_cell.angle_beta   90.00
_cell.angle_gamma   90.00
#
_symmetry.space_group_name_H-M   'P 1'
#
loop_
_entity.id
_entity.type
_entity.pdbx_description
1 polymer ?
#
loop_
_entity_poly.entity_id
_entity_poly.type
_entity_poly.pdbx_seq_one_letter_code
_entity_poly.pdbx_strand_id
1 'polypeptide(L)'
;LGHTSFYDYHAGNNGNLLLDPIVTTNTDVVGGTNYRNGVLTDFGATAQTVGAHLLTLIHLASTGRANQITKDRSIVGRSWDGPLQEIIIYSTDQSTNRTNIEDNIGGYYDIPLPGLLDENPGAAAAYSLRRLSSTYTGSAIQVQRADNVGGTTDIGFDSYGDLDTAALTTAAAGNDMVVATWYDQSGNGNDASQATSTARPKIYDSVTGVVDDNGKSAVEFNGSHYLNSGTTSATGTATNFAVAHVDGGSGNRTIFYT
;
A
#
# COMPACT_ATOMS: atom_id res chain seq x y z
N LEU A 1 -19.75 14.09 -10.12
CA LEU A 1 -20.08 15.53 -10.17
C LEU A 1 -20.85 15.84 -11.44
N GLY A 2 -21.61 16.93 -11.45
CA GLY A 2 -22.27 17.48 -12.65
C GLY A 2 -22.73 18.93 -12.43
N HIS A 3 -23.21 19.55 -13.51
CA HIS A 3 -23.72 20.92 -13.49
C HIS A 3 -25.06 21.02 -14.22
N THR A 4 -25.98 21.89 -13.81
CA THR A 4 -27.30 22.05 -14.45
C THR A 4 -27.25 22.45 -15.93
N SER A 5 -26.18 23.15 -16.35
CA SER A 5 -26.02 23.70 -17.70
C SER A 5 -24.67 23.45 -18.39
N PHE A 6 -23.62 23.02 -17.67
CA PHE A 6 -22.27 22.88 -18.21
C PHE A 6 -21.88 21.40 -18.32
N TYR A 7 -20.93 21.11 -19.20
CA TYR A 7 -20.50 19.75 -19.57
C TYR A 7 -19.17 19.37 -18.90
N ASP A 8 -18.86 19.98 -17.76
CA ASP A 8 -17.54 19.86 -17.14
C ASP A 8 -17.32 18.46 -16.55
N TYR A 9 -18.35 17.88 -15.93
CA TYR A 9 -18.31 16.54 -15.34
C TYR A 9 -19.47 15.70 -15.84
N HIS A 10 -19.18 14.65 -16.62
CA HIS A 10 -20.14 13.61 -16.97
C HIS A 10 -19.42 12.35 -17.43
N ALA A 11 -20.03 11.21 -17.15
CA ALA A 11 -19.57 9.92 -17.67
C ALA A 11 -19.76 9.85 -19.19
N GLY A 12 -18.88 9.09 -19.85
CA GLY A 12 -18.95 8.83 -21.29
C GLY A 12 -20.30 8.27 -21.72
N ASN A 13 -20.70 8.55 -22.97
CA ASN A 13 -21.93 8.00 -23.55
C ASN A 13 -22.05 6.48 -23.31
N ASN A 14 -23.26 6.04 -22.93
CA ASN A 14 -23.62 4.67 -22.54
C ASN A 14 -23.04 4.17 -21.19
N GLY A 15 -22.43 5.04 -20.37
CA GLY A 15 -21.99 4.69 -19.02
C GLY A 15 -20.72 3.83 -18.97
N ASN A 16 -20.04 3.67 -20.10
CA ASN A 16 -18.88 2.77 -20.19
C ASN A 16 -17.62 3.36 -19.57
N LEU A 17 -17.43 4.68 -19.60
CA LEU A 17 -16.17 5.35 -19.22
C LEU A 17 -16.35 6.25 -17.98
N LEU A 18 -15.26 6.51 -17.27
CA LEU A 18 -15.25 7.37 -16.07
C LEU A 18 -15.48 8.86 -16.42
N LEU A 19 -14.95 9.33 -17.54
CA LEU A 19 -15.22 10.65 -18.10
C LEU A 19 -15.54 10.56 -19.60
N ASP A 20 -16.35 11.48 -20.10
CA ASP A 20 -16.61 11.61 -21.54
C ASP A 20 -15.46 12.36 -22.23
N PRO A 21 -14.79 11.79 -23.26
CA PRO A 21 -13.70 12.46 -23.97
C PRO A 21 -14.17 13.37 -25.12
N ILE A 22 -15.47 13.56 -25.34
CA ILE A 22 -15.99 14.37 -26.47
C ILE A 22 -15.59 15.84 -26.32
N VAL A 23 -15.37 16.51 -27.46
CA VAL A 23 -14.95 17.93 -27.62
C VAL A 23 -15.82 18.95 -26.85
N THR A 24 -17.04 18.59 -26.48
CA THR A 24 -17.95 19.47 -25.70
C THR A 24 -17.71 19.40 -24.19
N THR A 25 -16.86 18.50 -23.72
CA THR A 25 -16.44 18.39 -22.32
C THR A 25 -15.40 19.44 -22.01
N ASN A 26 -15.29 19.85 -20.74
CA ASN A 26 -14.24 20.77 -20.35
C ASN A 26 -12.88 20.04 -20.42
N THR A 27 -12.03 20.43 -21.36
CA THR A 27 -10.71 19.82 -21.59
C THR A 27 -9.76 20.00 -20.41
N ASP A 28 -9.95 21.02 -19.58
CA ASP A 28 -9.17 21.19 -18.35
C ASP A 28 -9.51 20.13 -17.29
N VAL A 29 -10.73 19.58 -17.35
CA VAL A 29 -11.17 18.47 -16.49
C VAL A 29 -10.74 17.14 -17.08
N VAL A 30 -11.10 16.88 -18.34
CA VAL A 30 -10.85 15.57 -18.97
C VAL A 30 -9.37 15.35 -19.28
N GLY A 31 -8.65 16.41 -19.67
CA GLY A 31 -7.20 16.39 -19.87
C GLY A 31 -6.38 16.56 -18.59
N GLY A 32 -7.04 16.63 -17.44
CA GLY A 32 -6.40 16.65 -16.14
C GLY A 32 -5.63 15.37 -15.82
N THR A 33 -4.84 15.41 -14.74
CA THR A 33 -4.09 14.25 -14.27
C THR A 33 -4.98 13.43 -13.33
N ASN A 34 -5.43 12.27 -13.81
CA ASN A 34 -6.41 11.44 -13.11
C ASN A 34 -5.78 10.15 -12.58
N TYR A 35 -6.26 9.68 -11.43
CA TYR A 35 -5.72 8.50 -10.75
C TYR A 35 -6.84 7.65 -10.24
N ARG A 36 -6.66 6.34 -10.39
CA ARG A 36 -7.55 5.33 -9.83
C ARG A 36 -6.74 4.46 -8.90
N ASN A 37 -7.13 4.42 -7.63
CA ASN A 37 -6.42 3.73 -6.58
C ASN A 37 -4.92 4.08 -6.61
N GLY A 38 -4.57 5.37 -6.70
CA GLY A 38 -3.18 5.84 -6.77
C GLY A 38 -2.45 5.63 -8.11
N VAL A 39 -3.01 4.90 -9.08
CA VAL A 39 -2.40 4.67 -10.39
C VAL A 39 -2.84 5.72 -11.40
N LEU A 40 -1.89 6.36 -12.09
CA LEU A 40 -2.18 7.29 -13.19
C LEU A 40 -3.05 6.59 -14.25
N THR A 41 -4.23 7.14 -14.51
CA THR A 41 -5.27 6.47 -15.31
C THR A 41 -5.94 7.47 -16.25
N ASP A 42 -6.06 7.14 -17.52
CA ASP A 42 -6.85 7.92 -18.47
C ASP A 42 -8.35 7.63 -18.30
N PHE A 43 -9.09 8.52 -17.65
CA PHE A 43 -10.53 8.36 -17.42
C PHE A 43 -11.37 8.49 -18.69
N GLY A 44 -10.85 9.08 -19.75
CA GLY A 44 -11.48 9.16 -21.07
C GLY A 44 -11.32 7.89 -21.91
N ALA A 45 -10.45 6.96 -21.49
CA ALA A 45 -10.26 5.66 -22.13
C ALA A 45 -10.55 4.47 -21.20
N THR A 46 -10.68 4.70 -19.89
CA THR A 46 -10.86 3.65 -18.89
C THR A 46 -12.33 3.36 -18.61
N ALA A 47 -12.67 2.08 -18.71
CA ALA A 47 -14.01 1.63 -18.41
C ALA A 47 -14.33 1.64 -16.90
N GLN A 48 -15.58 1.91 -16.57
CA GLN A 48 -16.10 1.70 -15.22
C GLN A 48 -16.11 0.21 -14.90
N THR A 49 -15.75 -0.17 -13.68
CA THR A 49 -15.83 -1.56 -13.22
C THR A 49 -16.52 -1.63 -11.87
N VAL A 50 -17.07 -2.80 -11.57
CA VAL A 50 -17.67 -3.06 -10.26
C VAL A 50 -16.56 -3.15 -9.20
N GLY A 51 -16.67 -2.37 -8.14
CA GLY A 51 -15.75 -2.38 -7.02
C GLY A 51 -15.67 -1.03 -6.31
N ALA A 52 -15.06 -1.03 -5.12
CA ALA A 52 -14.68 0.21 -4.44
C ALA A 52 -13.42 0.78 -5.09
N HIS A 53 -13.47 2.05 -5.47
CA HIS A 53 -12.35 2.75 -6.11
C HIS A 53 -12.16 4.13 -5.49
N LEU A 54 -10.90 4.48 -5.24
CA LEU A 54 -10.50 5.85 -4.97
C LEU A 54 -10.23 6.52 -6.32
N LEU A 55 -11.02 7.54 -6.65
CA LEU A 55 -10.87 8.30 -7.89
C LEU A 55 -10.37 9.70 -7.56
N THR A 56 -9.20 10.05 -8.07
CA THR A 56 -8.59 11.37 -7.91
C THR A 56 -8.56 12.07 -9.27
N LEU A 57 -9.04 13.30 -9.31
CA LEU A 57 -9.01 14.15 -10.50
C LEU A 57 -8.32 15.46 -10.17
N ILE A 58 -7.26 15.79 -10.92
CA ILE A 58 -6.54 17.06 -10.82
C ILE A 58 -6.72 17.80 -12.14
N HIS A 59 -7.45 18.92 -12.14
CA HIS A 59 -7.69 19.70 -13.36
C HIS A 59 -6.45 20.50 -13.78
N LEU A 60 -6.37 20.83 -15.07
CA LEU A 60 -5.33 21.71 -15.62
C LEU A 60 -5.54 23.20 -15.26
N ALA A 61 -6.77 23.58 -14.91
CA ALA A 61 -7.15 24.95 -14.55
C ALA A 61 -8.39 24.98 -13.63
N SER A 62 -8.67 26.15 -13.05
CA SER A 62 -9.83 26.40 -12.15
C SER A 62 -11.17 26.55 -12.87
N THR A 63 -11.39 25.81 -13.96
CA THR A 63 -12.55 25.98 -14.85
C THR A 63 -13.65 24.94 -14.64
N GLY A 64 -13.39 23.88 -13.86
CA GLY A 64 -14.38 22.86 -13.53
C GLY A 64 -15.51 23.39 -12.65
N ARG A 65 -16.75 23.34 -13.13
CA ARG A 65 -17.95 23.79 -12.40
C ARG A 65 -18.86 22.61 -12.11
N ALA A 66 -19.33 22.54 -10.87
CA ALA A 66 -20.36 21.60 -10.46
C ALA A 66 -21.34 22.27 -9.50
N ASN A 67 -22.62 22.00 -9.68
CA ASN A 67 -23.68 22.33 -8.71
C ASN A 67 -24.55 21.11 -8.38
N GLN A 68 -24.12 19.93 -8.81
CA GLN A 68 -24.74 18.63 -8.58
C GLN A 68 -23.62 17.62 -8.25
N ILE A 69 -23.81 16.79 -7.23
CA ILE A 69 -22.82 15.78 -6.86
C ILE A 69 -22.92 14.54 -7.75
N THR A 70 -24.15 14.08 -7.97
CA THR A 70 -24.41 12.78 -8.58
C THR A 70 -25.10 12.84 -9.93
N LYS A 71 -25.52 14.01 -10.42
CA LYS A 71 -26.36 14.11 -11.61
C LYS A 71 -25.70 14.93 -12.70
N ASP A 72 -25.66 14.39 -13.92
CA ASP A 72 -25.36 15.17 -15.13
C ASP A 72 -26.59 15.97 -15.55
N ARG A 73 -26.52 17.29 -15.35
CA ARG A 73 -27.53 18.27 -15.77
C ARG A 73 -28.93 17.92 -15.25
N SER A 74 -29.96 18.42 -15.92
CA SER A 74 -31.36 18.10 -15.62
C SER A 74 -31.86 16.86 -16.37
N ILE A 75 -30.97 15.94 -16.77
CA ILE A 75 -31.34 14.77 -17.58
C ILE A 75 -31.79 13.61 -16.70
N VAL A 76 -32.90 12.97 -17.07
CA VAL A 76 -33.41 11.77 -16.38
C VAL A 76 -32.53 10.57 -16.70
N GLY A 77 -32.18 9.77 -15.69
CA GLY A 77 -31.38 8.55 -15.85
C GLY A 77 -29.87 8.77 -15.98
N ARG A 78 -29.37 10.01 -15.82
CA ARG A 78 -27.92 10.32 -15.76
C ARG A 78 -27.50 10.73 -14.35
N SER A 79 -28.04 10.04 -13.35
CA SER A 79 -27.63 10.17 -11.96
C SER A 79 -26.78 8.97 -11.53
N TRP A 80 -25.95 9.16 -10.50
CA TRP A 80 -25.28 8.08 -9.79
C TRP A 80 -26.28 7.01 -9.38
N ASP A 81 -25.90 5.75 -9.62
CA ASP A 81 -26.67 4.56 -9.28
C ASP A 81 -25.76 3.63 -8.46
N GLY A 82 -26.00 3.55 -7.15
CA GLY A 82 -25.19 2.78 -6.21
C GLY A 82 -24.87 3.52 -4.90
N PRO A 83 -24.14 2.89 -3.97
CA PRO A 83 -23.69 3.54 -2.73
C PRO A 83 -22.55 4.53 -3.00
N LEU A 84 -22.60 5.70 -2.36
CA LEU A 84 -21.51 6.69 -2.33
C LEU A 84 -21.08 6.88 -0.87
N GLN A 85 -19.80 6.67 -0.56
CA GLN A 85 -19.30 6.72 0.82
C GLN A 85 -18.66 8.07 1.17
N GLU A 86 -17.83 8.61 0.29
CA GLU A 86 -17.08 9.85 0.53
C GLU A 86 -16.87 10.66 -0.75
N ILE A 87 -16.90 11.98 -0.63
CA ILE A 87 -16.44 12.89 -1.68
C ILE A 87 -15.80 14.13 -1.03
N ILE A 88 -14.62 14.48 -1.49
CA ILE A 88 -13.88 15.68 -1.05
C ILE A 88 -13.61 16.53 -2.28
N ILE A 89 -13.93 17.82 -2.20
CA ILE A 89 -13.73 18.77 -3.30
C ILE A 89 -12.93 19.95 -2.77
N TYR A 90 -11.73 20.14 -3.30
CA TYR A 90 -10.88 21.30 -3.01
C TYR A 90 -11.12 22.39 -4.05
N SER A 91 -11.05 23.65 -3.62
CA SER A 91 -11.06 24.81 -4.52
C SER A 91 -9.69 25.10 -5.15
N THR A 92 -8.65 24.36 -4.74
CA THR A 92 -7.27 24.51 -5.19
C THR A 92 -6.65 23.17 -5.56
N ASP A 93 -5.60 23.22 -6.38
CA ASP A 93 -4.79 22.06 -6.73
C ASP A 93 -4.16 21.41 -5.48
N GLN A 94 -4.31 20.10 -5.35
CA GLN A 94 -3.76 19.27 -4.27
C GLN A 94 -2.68 18.31 -4.74
N SER A 95 -2.09 18.51 -5.93
CA SER A 95 -1.02 17.66 -6.48
C SER A 95 0.10 17.37 -5.49
N THR A 96 0.47 18.34 -4.66
CA THR A 96 1.53 18.21 -3.65
C THR A 96 1.13 17.40 -2.42
N ASN A 97 -0.17 17.31 -2.12
CA ASN A 97 -0.71 16.61 -0.95
C ASN A 97 -1.38 15.28 -1.32
N ARG A 98 -1.50 15.00 -2.62
CA ARG A 98 -2.34 13.93 -3.14
C ARG A 98 -1.98 12.57 -2.55
N THR A 99 -0.72 12.19 -2.44
CA THR A 99 -0.37 10.84 -1.93
C THR A 99 -0.80 10.71 -0.48
N ASN A 100 -0.57 11.73 0.34
CA ASN A 100 -1.02 11.73 1.74
C ASN A 100 -2.55 11.64 1.87
N ILE A 101 -3.30 12.30 0.98
CA ILE A 101 -4.76 12.23 0.94
C ILE A 101 -5.20 10.83 0.50
N GLU A 102 -4.60 10.31 -0.57
CA GLU A 102 -4.93 9.00 -1.10
C GLU A 102 -4.62 7.89 -0.10
N ASP A 103 -3.45 7.92 0.54
CA ASP A 103 -3.05 6.97 1.59
C ASP A 103 -4.03 7.00 2.77
N ASN A 104 -4.51 8.18 3.16
CA ASN A 104 -5.47 8.31 4.25
C ASN A 104 -6.82 7.68 3.90
N ILE A 105 -7.38 8.04 2.75
CA ILE A 105 -8.68 7.54 2.30
C ILE A 105 -8.58 6.05 1.98
N GLY A 106 -7.52 5.65 1.27
CA GLY A 106 -7.27 4.27 0.87
C GLY A 106 -7.12 3.37 2.08
N GLY A 107 -6.34 3.79 3.08
CA GLY A 107 -6.23 3.06 4.33
C GLY A 107 -7.52 3.04 5.16
N TYR A 108 -8.36 4.09 5.13
CA TYR A 108 -9.63 4.06 5.86
C TYR A 108 -10.66 3.11 5.23
N TYR A 109 -10.70 3.02 3.90
CA TYR A 109 -11.68 2.20 3.16
C TYR A 109 -11.11 0.87 2.65
N ASP A 110 -9.93 0.45 3.12
CA ASP A 110 -9.24 -0.77 2.70
C ASP A 110 -9.05 -0.87 1.17
N ILE A 111 -8.82 0.27 0.50
CA ILE A 111 -8.56 0.32 -0.94
C ILE A 111 -7.05 0.13 -1.16
N PRO A 112 -6.60 -0.96 -1.81
CA PRO A 112 -5.19 -1.17 -2.06
C PRO A 112 -4.61 -0.07 -2.96
N LEU A 113 -3.54 0.56 -2.49
CA LEU A 113 -2.74 1.52 -3.25
C LEU A 113 -1.39 0.92 -3.66
N PRO A 114 -0.78 1.39 -4.76
CA PRO A 114 0.50 0.91 -5.26
C PRO A 114 1.59 0.92 -4.18
N GLY A 115 2.22 -0.24 -4.02
CA GLY A 115 3.45 -0.37 -3.27
C GLY A 115 4.69 -0.28 -4.16
N LEU A 116 5.87 -0.33 -3.53
CA LEU A 116 7.17 -0.24 -4.21
C LEU A 116 7.31 -1.22 -5.38
N LEU A 117 6.85 -2.47 -5.23
CA LEU A 117 6.98 -3.54 -6.22
C LEU A 117 5.92 -3.49 -7.33
N ASP A 118 4.87 -2.69 -7.17
CA ASP A 118 3.93 -2.44 -8.28
C ASP A 118 4.57 -1.50 -9.31
N GLU A 119 5.35 -0.52 -8.83
CA GLU A 119 6.10 0.42 -9.67
C GLU A 119 7.44 -0.14 -10.14
N ASN A 120 8.05 -1.03 -9.35
CA ASN A 120 9.37 -1.60 -9.57
C ASN A 120 9.34 -3.14 -9.47
N PRO A 121 8.70 -3.82 -10.42
CA PRO A 121 8.54 -5.28 -10.37
C PRO A 121 9.87 -6.00 -10.64
N GLY A 122 9.91 -7.30 -10.32
CA GLY A 122 11.03 -8.19 -10.67
C GLY A 122 12.12 -8.31 -9.60
N ALA A 123 11.82 -7.95 -8.35
CA ALA A 123 12.69 -8.29 -7.21
C ALA A 123 12.88 -9.80 -7.11
N ALA A 124 14.10 -10.27 -6.86
CA ALA A 124 14.37 -11.71 -6.65
C ALA A 124 13.88 -12.19 -5.27
N ALA A 125 13.90 -11.31 -4.28
CA ALA A 125 13.27 -11.47 -2.98
C ALA A 125 13.00 -10.09 -2.39
N ALA A 126 11.97 -9.96 -1.57
CA ALA A 126 11.64 -8.69 -0.92
C ALA A 126 11.04 -8.91 0.48
N TYR A 127 11.80 -8.57 1.51
CA TYR A 127 11.38 -8.68 2.91
C TYR A 127 11.11 -7.29 3.46
N SER A 128 9.90 -7.08 3.96
CA SER A 128 9.53 -5.84 4.62
C SER A 128 8.41 -6.09 5.64
N LEU A 129 8.31 -5.22 6.64
CA LEU A 129 7.21 -5.21 7.59
C LEU A 129 6.01 -4.39 7.07
N ARG A 130 6.22 -3.56 6.04
CA ARG A 130 5.12 -2.95 5.27
C ARG A 130 4.85 -3.76 3.99
N ARG A 131 3.65 -3.63 3.45
CA ARG A 131 3.27 -4.24 2.18
C ARG A 131 3.96 -3.52 1.03
N LEU A 132 4.61 -4.27 0.16
CA LEU A 132 5.39 -3.76 -0.96
C LEU A 132 4.65 -3.86 -2.30
N SER A 133 3.58 -4.65 -2.40
CA SER A 133 2.70 -4.70 -3.57
C SER A 133 1.25 -4.71 -3.13
N SER A 134 0.42 -3.92 -3.80
CA SER A 134 -1.04 -3.88 -3.66
C SER A 134 -1.71 -5.23 -3.94
N THR A 135 -1.03 -6.11 -4.70
CA THR A 135 -1.51 -7.46 -5.02
C THR A 135 -0.99 -8.54 -4.07
N TYR A 136 -0.08 -8.22 -3.15
CA TYR A 136 0.42 -9.18 -2.18
C TYR A 136 -0.64 -9.45 -1.11
N THR A 137 -1.11 -10.70 -1.05
CA THR A 137 -2.16 -11.16 -0.12
C THR A 137 -1.60 -12.00 1.03
N GLY A 138 -0.28 -12.21 1.10
CA GLY A 138 0.37 -12.97 2.16
C GLY A 138 0.59 -12.15 3.42
N SER A 139 1.13 -12.80 4.45
CA SER A 139 1.51 -12.15 5.71
C SER A 139 2.89 -11.48 5.61
N ALA A 140 3.22 -10.58 6.53
CA ALA A 140 4.53 -9.95 6.62
C ALA A 140 5.56 -10.92 7.26
N ILE A 141 5.17 -11.49 8.40
CA ILE A 141 6.01 -12.35 9.22
C ILE A 141 5.19 -13.45 9.89
N GLN A 142 5.87 -14.54 10.23
CA GLN A 142 5.38 -15.55 11.17
C GLN A 142 6.13 -15.39 12.50
N VAL A 143 5.40 -15.30 13.61
CA VAL A 143 5.96 -15.09 14.94
C VAL A 143 5.71 -16.29 15.85
N GLN A 144 6.56 -16.45 16.86
CA GLN A 144 6.38 -17.38 17.97
C GLN A 144 6.87 -16.73 19.27
N ARG A 145 6.37 -17.19 20.42
CA ARG A 145 6.93 -16.78 21.71
C ARG A 145 8.41 -17.16 21.78
N ALA A 146 9.24 -16.28 22.35
CA ALA A 146 10.68 -16.46 22.44
C ALA A 146 11.10 -17.74 23.20
N ASP A 147 10.30 -18.13 24.20
CA ASP A 147 10.46 -19.35 24.99
C ASP A 147 10.07 -20.64 24.23
N ASN A 148 9.70 -20.52 22.95
CA ASN A 148 9.28 -21.60 22.05
C ASN A 148 8.05 -22.38 22.55
N VAL A 149 7.24 -21.78 23.42
CA VAL A 149 6.01 -22.37 23.92
C VAL A 149 4.83 -21.89 23.07
N GLY A 150 3.96 -22.82 22.72
CA GLY A 150 2.82 -22.57 21.84
C GLY A 150 3.19 -22.70 20.36
N GLY A 151 2.20 -22.54 19.49
CA GLY A 151 2.36 -22.56 18.04
C GLY A 151 2.90 -21.24 17.49
N THR A 152 3.01 -21.17 16.17
CA THR A 152 3.31 -19.95 15.43
C THR A 152 2.01 -19.22 15.05
N THR A 153 2.13 -17.91 14.79
CA THR A 153 1.05 -17.06 14.31
C THR A 153 1.55 -16.19 13.18
N ASP A 154 0.81 -16.09 12.09
CA ASP A 154 1.14 -15.16 11.00
C ASP A 154 0.57 -13.77 11.29
N ILE A 155 1.40 -12.74 11.09
CA ILE A 155 1.03 -11.34 11.23
C ILE A 155 1.06 -10.67 9.86
N GLY A 156 -0.08 -10.12 9.46
CA GLY A 156 -0.27 -9.43 8.20
C GLY A 156 0.00 -7.94 8.29
N PHE A 157 -0.67 -7.20 7.41
CA PHE A 157 -0.61 -5.75 7.36
C PHE A 157 -1.94 -5.15 7.80
N ASP A 158 -1.89 -3.93 8.33
CA ASP A 158 -3.07 -3.12 8.54
C ASP A 158 -3.61 -2.55 7.22
N SER A 159 -4.66 -1.75 7.33
CA SER A 159 -5.33 -1.15 6.18
C SER A 159 -4.46 -0.14 5.43
N TYR A 160 -3.47 0.47 6.10
CA TYR A 160 -2.47 1.37 5.49
C TYR A 160 -1.31 0.59 4.85
N GLY A 161 -1.28 -0.74 5.01
CA GLY A 161 -0.20 -1.58 4.53
C GLY A 161 1.03 -1.55 5.44
N ASP A 162 0.95 -1.00 6.65
CA ASP A 162 1.98 -1.15 7.68
C ASP A 162 1.78 -2.48 8.42
N LEU A 163 2.75 -2.91 9.24
CA LEU A 163 2.61 -4.14 10.03
C LEU A 163 1.38 -4.04 10.94
N ASP A 164 0.54 -5.08 10.99
CA ASP A 164 -0.59 -5.10 11.93
C ASP A 164 -0.10 -5.31 13.38
N THR A 165 0.28 -4.20 14.00
CA THR A 165 0.80 -4.16 15.38
C THR A 165 -0.27 -4.52 16.42
N ALA A 166 -1.55 -4.34 16.10
CA ALA A 166 -2.64 -4.74 16.98
C ALA A 166 -2.79 -6.28 17.00
N ALA A 167 -2.71 -6.92 15.84
CA ALA A 167 -2.65 -8.38 15.74
C ALA A 167 -1.38 -8.94 16.40
N LEU A 168 -0.22 -8.30 16.20
CA LEU A 168 1.03 -8.71 16.85
C LEU A 168 0.95 -8.62 18.39
N THR A 169 0.43 -7.51 18.92
CA THR A 169 0.24 -7.31 20.36
C THR A 169 -0.72 -8.35 20.94
N THR A 170 -1.80 -8.66 20.21
CA THR A 170 -2.75 -9.71 20.57
C THR A 170 -2.08 -11.08 20.61
N ALA A 171 -1.28 -11.41 19.59
CA ALA A 171 -0.54 -12.68 19.52
C ALA A 171 0.51 -12.81 20.62
N ALA A 172 1.15 -11.70 21.00
CA ALA A 172 2.14 -11.67 22.06
C ALA A 172 1.54 -12.01 23.43
N ALA A 173 0.32 -11.53 23.72
CA ALA A 173 -0.36 -11.72 25.00
C ALA A 173 0.55 -11.42 26.21
N GLY A 174 1.36 -10.36 26.10
CA GLY A 174 2.33 -9.95 27.13
C GLY A 174 3.64 -10.73 27.16
N ASN A 175 3.98 -11.48 26.10
CA ASN A 175 5.23 -12.24 26.01
C ASN A 175 6.14 -11.69 24.91
N ASP A 176 7.44 -11.95 25.05
CA ASP A 176 8.40 -11.69 23.99
C ASP A 176 8.08 -12.55 22.75
N MET A 177 8.07 -11.91 21.58
CA MET A 177 7.86 -12.59 20.30
C MET A 177 9.09 -12.48 19.41
N VAL A 178 9.40 -13.58 18.75
CA VAL A 178 10.49 -13.72 17.78
C VAL A 178 9.95 -14.11 16.41
N VAL A 179 10.65 -13.72 15.35
CA VAL A 179 10.27 -13.99 13.96
C VAL A 179 10.80 -15.35 13.53
N ALA A 180 9.90 -16.31 13.29
CA ALA A 180 10.24 -17.62 12.73
C ALA A 180 10.45 -17.57 11.22
N THR A 181 9.63 -16.78 10.52
CA THR A 181 9.71 -16.57 9.07
C THR A 181 9.44 -15.12 8.74
N TRP A 182 10.24 -14.52 7.87
CA TRP A 182 9.95 -13.27 7.19
C TRP A 182 9.59 -13.58 5.74
N TYR A 183 8.34 -13.33 5.38
CA TYR A 183 7.81 -13.74 4.10
C TYR A 183 8.33 -12.88 2.95
N ASP A 184 8.58 -13.53 1.82
CA ASP A 184 9.02 -12.92 0.58
C ASP A 184 7.83 -12.34 -0.20
N GLN A 185 7.78 -11.01 -0.28
CA GLN A 185 6.73 -10.28 -0.97
C GLN A 185 6.95 -10.16 -2.48
N SER A 186 8.06 -10.71 -3.02
CA SER A 186 8.36 -10.64 -4.47
C SER A 186 7.52 -11.60 -5.32
N GLY A 187 6.89 -12.60 -4.70
CA GLY A 187 6.16 -13.67 -5.38
C GLY A 187 7.02 -14.87 -5.81
N ASN A 188 8.32 -14.88 -5.47
CA ASN A 188 9.22 -16.00 -5.79
C ASN A 188 9.29 -17.08 -4.71
N GLY A 189 8.67 -16.85 -3.55
CA GLY A 189 8.62 -17.83 -2.46
C GLY A 189 9.96 -18.04 -1.75
N ASN A 190 10.85 -17.06 -1.80
CA ASN A 190 12.15 -17.11 -1.12
C ASN A 190 12.02 -16.70 0.36
N ASP A 191 11.08 -17.28 1.10
CA ASP A 191 10.83 -16.92 2.50
C ASP A 191 12.07 -17.13 3.38
N ALA A 192 12.40 -16.16 4.23
CA ALA A 192 13.57 -16.24 5.11
C ALA A 192 13.15 -16.81 6.47
N SER A 193 13.67 -17.96 6.87
CA SER A 193 13.23 -18.66 8.09
C SER A 193 14.37 -19.06 9.02
N GLN A 194 14.01 -19.34 10.28
CA GLN A 194 14.93 -19.86 11.29
C GLN A 194 14.22 -20.88 12.18
N ALA A 195 14.72 -22.12 12.17
CA ALA A 195 14.13 -23.21 12.95
C ALA A 195 14.41 -23.10 14.45
N THR A 196 15.57 -22.54 14.83
CA THR A 196 16.00 -22.49 16.24
C THR A 196 15.46 -21.24 16.92
N SER A 197 14.57 -21.39 17.90
CA SER A 197 13.92 -20.25 18.58
C SER A 197 14.90 -19.23 19.15
N THR A 198 15.98 -19.68 19.78
CA THR A 198 17.01 -18.81 20.37
C THR A 198 17.90 -18.10 19.35
N ALA A 199 17.77 -18.43 18.06
CA ALA A 199 18.46 -17.75 16.95
C ALA A 199 17.52 -16.88 16.11
N ARG A 200 16.22 -16.81 16.46
CA ARG A 200 15.24 -15.97 15.76
C ARG A 200 15.34 -14.52 16.25
N PRO A 201 15.22 -13.53 15.36
CA PRO A 201 15.25 -12.13 15.76
C PRO A 201 13.97 -11.71 16.48
N LYS A 202 14.05 -10.66 17.31
CA LYS A 202 12.93 -10.17 18.13
C LYS A 202 12.06 -9.19 17.34
N ILE A 203 10.76 -9.19 17.61
CA ILE A 203 9.80 -8.23 17.01
C ILE A 203 8.85 -7.63 18.06
N TYR A 204 8.72 -8.26 19.22
CA TYR A 204 7.92 -7.76 20.34
C TYR A 204 8.62 -8.06 21.66
N ASP A 205 8.67 -7.07 22.54
CA ASP A 205 9.15 -7.14 23.91
C ASP A 205 7.97 -7.06 24.89
N SER A 206 7.94 -7.99 25.84
CA SER A 206 6.89 -8.10 26.86
C SER A 206 6.73 -6.84 27.73
N VAL A 207 7.76 -6.01 27.82
CA VAL A 207 7.78 -4.78 28.61
C VAL A 207 7.53 -3.56 27.74
N THR A 208 8.24 -3.44 26.61
CA THR A 208 8.21 -2.22 25.78
C THR A 208 7.28 -2.29 24.57
N GLY A 209 6.71 -3.45 24.24
CA GLY A 209 5.80 -3.62 23.11
C GLY A 209 6.52 -3.96 21.81
N VAL A 210 5.96 -3.51 20.68
CA VAL A 210 6.56 -3.71 19.36
C VAL A 210 7.96 -3.09 19.33
N VAL A 211 8.91 -3.80 18.74
CA VAL A 211 10.25 -3.26 18.49
C VAL A 211 10.15 -2.21 17.39
N ASP A 212 10.52 -0.98 17.70
CA ASP A 212 10.51 0.15 16.76
C ASP A 212 11.91 0.76 16.62
N ASP A 213 12.24 1.22 15.41
CA ASP A 213 13.38 2.08 15.11
C ASP A 213 12.89 3.33 14.38
N ASN A 214 13.23 4.50 14.91
CA ASN A 214 12.76 5.80 14.41
C ASN A 214 11.23 5.88 14.17
N GLY A 215 10.44 5.28 15.06
CA GLY A 215 8.98 5.27 15.00
C GLY A 215 8.38 4.34 13.93
N LYS A 216 9.17 3.40 13.41
CA LYS A 216 8.72 2.34 12.50
C LYS A 216 9.07 0.98 13.06
N SER A 217 8.14 0.02 12.94
CA SER A 217 8.39 -1.34 13.41
C SER A 217 9.60 -1.96 12.73
N ALA A 218 10.40 -2.68 13.51
CA ALA A 218 11.68 -3.23 13.09
C ALA A 218 11.87 -4.64 13.67
N VAL A 219 12.59 -5.47 12.93
CA VAL A 219 13.05 -6.78 13.41
C VAL A 219 14.45 -6.60 14.02
N GLU A 220 14.61 -6.93 15.30
CA GLU A 220 15.88 -6.75 16.02
C GLU A 220 16.79 -7.99 15.93
N PHE A 221 17.97 -7.78 15.35
CA PHE A 221 19.03 -8.77 15.27
C PHE A 221 20.17 -8.39 16.23
N ASN A 222 20.62 -9.33 17.06
CA ASN A 222 21.64 -9.08 18.09
C ASN A 222 23.02 -9.67 17.75
N GLY A 223 23.29 -9.95 16.46
CA GLY A 223 24.53 -10.58 15.99
C GLY A 223 24.59 -12.11 16.13
N SER A 224 23.73 -12.72 16.95
CA SER A 224 23.53 -14.18 16.99
C SER A 224 22.24 -14.65 16.31
N HIS A 225 21.31 -13.70 16.07
CA HIS A 225 20.08 -13.95 15.35
C HIS A 225 20.27 -13.88 13.84
N TYR A 226 19.57 -14.73 13.09
CA TYR A 226 19.57 -14.70 11.63
C TYR A 226 18.34 -15.41 11.05
N LEU A 227 17.98 -15.04 9.82
CA LEU A 227 17.01 -15.73 8.99
C LEU A 227 17.71 -16.23 7.72
N ASN A 228 17.29 -17.38 7.20
CA ASN A 228 17.87 -18.00 6.02
C ASN A 228 16.79 -18.21 4.95
N SER A 229 16.97 -17.58 3.79
CA SER A 229 16.09 -17.71 2.62
C SER A 229 16.59 -18.70 1.57
N GLY A 230 17.67 -19.42 1.88
CA GLY A 230 18.38 -20.23 0.89
C GLY A 230 19.18 -19.35 -0.07
N THR A 231 19.27 -19.77 -1.33
CA THR A 231 20.04 -19.06 -2.36
C THR A 231 19.11 -18.26 -3.25
N THR A 232 19.15 -16.93 -3.13
CA THR A 232 18.57 -16.01 -4.10
C THR A 232 19.62 -15.72 -5.19
N SER A 233 19.32 -16.09 -6.44
CA SER A 233 20.26 -15.93 -7.56
C SER A 233 19.86 -14.76 -8.45
N ALA A 234 20.79 -13.84 -8.67
CA ALA A 234 20.64 -12.83 -9.71
C ALA A 234 20.97 -13.43 -11.09
N THR A 235 20.19 -13.07 -12.11
CA THR A 235 20.44 -13.48 -13.51
C THR A 235 21.42 -12.55 -14.24
N GLY A 236 22.02 -11.59 -13.52
CA GLY A 236 22.90 -10.54 -14.05
C GLY A 236 23.48 -9.70 -12.91
N THR A 237 23.87 -8.45 -13.19
CA THR A 237 24.33 -7.52 -12.16
C THR A 237 23.23 -7.28 -11.12
N ALA A 238 23.55 -7.53 -9.85
CA ALA A 238 22.62 -7.36 -8.74
C ALA A 238 22.66 -5.93 -8.17
N THR A 239 21.51 -5.45 -7.73
CA THR A 239 21.38 -4.22 -6.93
C THR A 239 20.61 -4.57 -5.66
N ASN A 240 21.10 -4.11 -4.52
CA ASN A 240 20.48 -4.34 -3.22
C ASN A 240 20.08 -3.00 -2.59
N PHE A 241 18.87 -2.93 -2.05
CA PHE A 241 18.39 -1.82 -1.22
C PHE A 241 18.13 -2.34 0.19
N ALA A 242 18.62 -1.63 1.20
CA ALA A 242 18.39 -1.98 2.60
C ALA A 242 18.21 -0.70 3.43
N VAL A 243 17.34 -0.80 4.44
CA VAL A 243 17.18 0.20 5.49
C VAL A 243 17.47 -0.52 6.80
N ALA A 244 18.48 -0.07 7.54
CA ALA A 244 18.86 -0.66 8.82
C ALA A 244 19.63 0.33 9.69
N HIS A 245 19.40 0.27 11.00
CA HIS A 245 20.28 0.86 11.99
C HIS A 245 21.46 -0.09 12.21
N VAL A 246 22.68 0.39 11.94
CA VAL A 246 23.91 -0.39 12.10
C VAL A 246 24.64 0.08 13.35
N ASP A 247 24.52 -0.69 14.43
CA ASP A 247 25.33 -0.48 15.63
C ASP A 247 26.76 -1.00 15.38
N GLY A 248 27.74 -0.09 15.41
CA GLY A 248 29.14 -0.43 15.20
C GLY A 248 29.70 -1.33 16.32
N GLY A 249 30.37 -2.42 15.96
CA GLY A 249 31.05 -3.32 16.88
C GLY A 249 32.06 -4.23 16.17
N SER A 250 33.17 -4.56 16.84
CA SER A 250 34.23 -5.41 16.30
C SER A 250 33.71 -6.85 16.09
N GLY A 251 33.24 -7.14 14.87
CA GLY A 251 32.67 -8.44 14.49
C GLY A 251 31.36 -8.36 13.70
N ASN A 252 30.71 -7.18 13.68
CA ASN A 252 29.45 -6.99 12.95
C ASN A 252 29.72 -6.92 11.44
N ARG A 253 29.25 -7.93 10.69
CA ARG A 253 29.24 -7.89 9.22
C ARG A 253 27.99 -7.16 8.78
N THR A 254 28.16 -6.06 8.05
CA THR A 254 27.05 -5.30 7.46
C THR A 254 26.42 -6.07 6.30
N ILE A 255 25.11 -5.84 6.13
CA ILE A 255 24.07 -6.44 5.26
C ILE A 255 24.42 -6.65 3.77
N PHE A 256 25.59 -6.24 3.28
CA PHE A 256 25.90 -6.25 1.85
C PHE A 256 26.69 -7.50 1.45
N TYR A 257 26.03 -8.43 0.76
CA TYR A 257 26.70 -9.37 -0.14
C TYR A 257 26.85 -8.69 -1.51
N THR A 258 28.09 -8.64 -2.01
CA THR A 258 28.41 -8.49 -3.44
C THR A 258 28.56 -9.86 -4.07
#